data_AF-A0A351SRN6-F1
#
_entry.id   AF-A0A351SRN6-F1
#
_cell.length_a   1.000
_cell.length_b   1.000
_cell.length_c   1.000
_cell.angle_alpha   90.00
_cell.angle_beta   90.00
_cell.angle_gamma   90.00
#
_symmetry.space_group_name_H-M   'P 1'
#
loop_
_entity.id
_entity.type
_entity.pdbx_description
1 polymer ?
#
loop_
_entity_poly.entity_id
_entity_poly.type
_entity_poly.pdbx_seq_one_letter_code
_entity_poly.pdbx_strand_id
1 'polypeptide(L)'
;MNKGLKKYNSKRNFDRTREPYGVKKRSGKRLSFVVQHHYARREHYDVRLEWNGVYVSFAVPKGPSFDTKDKRLAVKVEDHPLSYGTFEGNIPKGEYGGGVVMLWDKGTWEPLGEGKPNFENGPIKFRLKGKRLEGSWTLVKFGDENNWLMIKEKDEFVRPLDISKYKRSIKTGRTKEEIEKGEVPIKDIEITSPDKVIYPKDKVTKGDIVNYYKKVASRMMPFLKERLISTVRSPGGLDGEKFFMKHLNTDSKDLGRKKIKDKDGVSKDYYFIKNVNGLISEVQMNSYEFHIWGSLKSSVKKPDMIVFDLDPDEGLSLAKLRTGVKDLKEILDKLGLKSYLKTSGGKGYHVVVPLELRSFKEAEEISSKVAQVMVEKWPDRYTVNMRKEARCGKIFLDYFRNKEGATSVAPYSLRLKDGAPISMPIKWSDLDKIKPNEITIRTVDKYLRRVEPWADFFN
;
A
#
# COMPACT_ATOMS: atom_id res chain seq x y z
N MET A 1 -19.63 -35.82 -11.59
CA MET A 1 -18.67 -35.00 -10.81
C MET A 1 -17.53 -35.90 -10.33
N ASN A 2 -16.26 -35.55 -10.54
CA ASN A 2 -15.09 -36.32 -10.06
C ASN A 2 -15.18 -36.51 -8.52
N LYS A 3 -14.86 -37.72 -8.00
CA LYS A 3 -14.85 -38.05 -6.55
C LYS A 3 -14.02 -37.04 -5.72
N GLY A 4 -12.90 -36.56 -6.26
CA GLY A 4 -12.07 -35.51 -5.64
C GLY A 4 -12.82 -34.18 -5.49
N LEU A 5 -13.49 -33.71 -6.54
CA LEU A 5 -14.27 -32.46 -6.50
C LEU A 5 -15.52 -32.55 -5.62
N LYS A 6 -16.14 -33.74 -5.50
CA LYS A 6 -17.23 -33.96 -4.53
C LYS A 6 -16.74 -33.72 -3.10
N LYS A 7 -15.57 -34.28 -2.74
CA LYS A 7 -14.93 -34.07 -1.44
C LYS A 7 -14.51 -32.62 -1.23
N TYR A 8 -14.04 -31.95 -2.28
CA TYR A 8 -13.72 -30.51 -2.24
C TYR A 8 -14.96 -29.66 -1.91
N ASN A 9 -16.07 -29.90 -2.61
CA ASN A 9 -17.31 -29.15 -2.41
C ASN A 9 -17.94 -29.41 -1.02
N SER A 10 -17.92 -30.65 -0.54
CA SER A 10 -18.52 -31.00 0.76
C SER A 10 -17.81 -30.39 1.96
N LYS A 11 -16.58 -29.90 1.78
CA LYS A 11 -15.77 -29.28 2.85
C LYS A 11 -15.93 -27.75 2.93
N ARG A 12 -16.68 -27.13 2.01
CA ARG A 12 -16.71 -25.66 1.85
C ARG A 12 -18.13 -25.13 1.95
N ASN A 13 -18.29 -24.02 2.68
CA ASN A 13 -19.51 -23.24 2.64
C ASN A 13 -19.33 -22.04 1.69
N PHE A 14 -19.83 -22.16 0.45
CA PHE A 14 -19.67 -21.15 -0.60
C PHE A 14 -20.44 -19.85 -0.35
N ASP A 15 -21.32 -19.80 0.65
CA ASP A 15 -21.94 -18.56 1.12
C ASP A 15 -20.99 -17.74 2.00
N ARG A 16 -19.95 -18.39 2.55
CA ARG A 16 -18.97 -17.77 3.46
C ARG A 16 -17.61 -17.59 2.80
N THR A 17 -17.17 -18.56 2.01
CA THR A 17 -15.87 -18.48 1.31
C THR A 17 -15.99 -17.90 -0.09
N ARG A 18 -14.95 -17.17 -0.54
CA ARG A 18 -14.82 -16.71 -1.93
C ARG A 18 -14.16 -17.74 -2.85
N GLU A 19 -13.87 -18.93 -2.31
CA GLU A 19 -13.32 -20.03 -3.09
C GLU A 19 -14.31 -20.46 -4.19
N PRO A 20 -13.82 -20.82 -5.39
CA PRO A 20 -14.70 -21.21 -6.48
C PRO A 20 -15.35 -22.57 -6.26
N TYR A 21 -16.59 -22.71 -6.71
CA TYR A 21 -17.30 -24.00 -6.73
C TYR A 21 -16.59 -25.03 -7.62
N GLY A 22 -16.55 -26.28 -7.16
CA GLY A 22 -15.78 -27.37 -7.76
C GLY A 22 -16.42 -27.96 -8.99
N VAL A 23 -16.17 -27.38 -10.17
CA VAL A 23 -16.62 -27.95 -11.46
C VAL A 23 -15.44 -28.45 -12.28
N LYS A 24 -15.56 -29.65 -12.85
CA LYS A 24 -14.54 -30.21 -13.76
C LYS A 24 -14.53 -29.42 -15.06
N LYS A 25 -13.36 -29.04 -15.55
CA LYS A 25 -13.19 -28.39 -16.86
C LYS A 25 -12.43 -29.30 -17.83
N ARG A 26 -12.53 -29.02 -19.13
CA ARG A 26 -11.65 -29.66 -20.12
C ARG A 26 -10.22 -29.16 -19.89
N SER A 27 -9.25 -30.07 -19.96
CA SER A 27 -7.84 -29.70 -19.86
C SER A 27 -7.41 -28.84 -21.04
N GLY A 28 -6.45 -27.95 -20.83
CA GLY A 28 -5.86 -27.15 -21.91
C GLY A 28 -4.94 -27.97 -22.83
N LYS A 29 -4.45 -27.35 -23.91
CA LYS A 29 -3.42 -27.95 -24.79
C LYS A 29 -2.09 -28.22 -24.06
N ARG A 30 -1.80 -27.46 -23.01
CA ARG A 30 -0.66 -27.64 -22.09
C ARG A 30 -1.21 -27.75 -20.68
N LEU A 31 -0.64 -28.64 -19.88
CA LEU A 31 -1.06 -28.82 -18.49
C LEU A 31 -0.53 -27.67 -17.64
N SER A 32 -1.41 -27.02 -16.88
CA SER A 32 -1.04 -25.93 -15.99
C SER A 32 -0.63 -26.43 -14.61
N PHE A 33 0.25 -25.69 -13.93
CA PHE A 33 0.47 -25.87 -12.51
C PHE A 33 0.32 -24.54 -11.78
N VAL A 34 -0.02 -24.62 -10.50
CA VAL A 34 0.01 -23.47 -9.60
C VAL A 34 0.67 -23.84 -8.29
N VAL A 35 1.23 -22.84 -7.64
CA VAL A 35 1.66 -22.93 -6.25
C VAL A 35 1.00 -21.79 -5.49
N GLN A 36 0.28 -22.12 -4.43
CA GLN A 36 -0.33 -21.14 -3.54
C GLN A 36 0.37 -21.20 -2.18
N HIS A 37 0.80 -20.05 -1.67
CA HIS A 37 1.32 -19.97 -0.31
C HIS A 37 0.15 -19.75 0.64
N HIS A 38 -0.10 -20.72 1.51
CA HIS A 38 -1.26 -20.77 2.36
C HIS A 38 -0.86 -20.53 3.82
N TYR A 39 -1.16 -19.33 4.31
CA TYR A 39 -0.95 -18.93 5.70
C TYR A 39 -2.14 -19.36 6.57
N ALA A 40 -2.35 -20.67 6.64
CA ALA A 40 -3.32 -21.30 7.56
C ALA A 40 -2.73 -21.39 8.98
N ARG A 41 -3.40 -22.12 9.89
CA ARG A 41 -2.84 -22.44 11.23
C ARG A 41 -1.42 -23.04 11.16
N ARG A 42 -1.16 -23.84 10.12
CA ARG A 42 0.17 -24.29 9.73
C ARG A 42 0.43 -23.79 8.32
N GLU A 43 1.44 -22.94 8.19
CA GLU A 43 1.89 -22.41 6.91
C GLU A 43 2.40 -23.54 6.01
N HIS A 44 2.01 -23.51 4.73
CA HIS A 44 2.45 -24.48 3.73
C HIS A 44 2.27 -23.94 2.31
N TYR A 45 2.89 -24.60 1.34
CA TYR A 45 2.75 -24.31 -0.08
C TYR A 45 1.92 -25.40 -0.74
N ASP A 46 0.76 -25.05 -1.27
CA ASP A 46 -0.06 -25.95 -2.06
C ASP A 46 0.50 -26.04 -3.48
N VAL A 47 1.18 -27.14 -3.82
CA VAL A 47 1.64 -27.45 -5.17
C VAL A 47 0.57 -28.23 -5.90
N ARG A 48 0.12 -27.72 -7.03
CA ARG A 48 -1.06 -28.22 -7.75
C ARG A 48 -0.74 -28.46 -9.21
N LEU A 49 -0.91 -29.70 -9.66
CA LEU A 49 -0.66 -30.12 -11.04
C LEU A 49 -1.98 -30.40 -11.74
N GLU A 50 -2.26 -29.73 -12.86
CA GLU A 50 -3.44 -30.02 -13.67
C GLU A 50 -3.33 -31.44 -14.23
N TRP A 51 -4.31 -32.28 -13.93
CA TRP A 51 -4.44 -33.60 -14.51
C TRP A 51 -5.91 -33.97 -14.68
N ASN A 52 -6.31 -34.45 -15.86
CA ASN A 52 -7.68 -34.86 -16.16
C ASN A 52 -8.75 -33.83 -15.76
N GLY A 53 -8.51 -32.53 -15.97
CA GLY A 53 -9.50 -31.47 -15.77
C GLY A 53 -9.67 -31.00 -14.31
N VAL A 54 -8.76 -31.38 -13.41
CA VAL A 54 -8.68 -30.95 -12.01
C VAL A 54 -7.22 -30.67 -11.63
N TYR A 55 -7.01 -30.01 -10.50
CA TYR A 55 -5.69 -29.91 -9.88
C TYR A 55 -5.50 -31.02 -8.85
N VAL A 56 -4.59 -31.96 -9.13
CA VAL A 56 -4.07 -32.88 -8.12
C VAL A 56 -3.14 -32.08 -7.22
N SER A 57 -3.41 -32.08 -5.91
CA SER A 57 -2.90 -31.07 -4.99
C SER A 57 -2.10 -31.69 -3.85
N PHE A 58 -0.98 -31.05 -3.51
CA PHE A 58 -0.07 -31.46 -2.45
C PHE A 58 0.26 -30.27 -1.54
N ALA A 59 0.03 -30.41 -0.24
CA ALA A 59 0.48 -29.45 0.75
C ALA A 59 1.95 -29.72 1.10
N VAL A 60 2.84 -28.76 0.85
CA VAL A 60 4.28 -28.85 1.08
C VAL A 60 4.68 -27.88 2.20
N PRO A 61 4.81 -28.32 3.48
CA PRO A 61 4.97 -27.41 4.62
C PRO A 61 6.20 -26.50 4.56
N LYS A 62 7.34 -27.03 4.09
CA LYS A 62 8.59 -26.25 3.92
C LYS A 62 8.76 -25.67 2.52
N GLY A 63 7.73 -25.82 1.67
CA GLY A 63 7.75 -25.47 0.25
C GLY A 63 8.78 -26.24 -0.59
N PRO A 64 8.79 -26.04 -1.92
CA PRO A 64 9.76 -26.65 -2.82
C PRO A 64 11.20 -26.17 -2.54
N SER A 65 12.19 -27.03 -2.73
CA SER A 65 13.61 -26.66 -2.63
C SER A 65 14.31 -26.82 -3.97
N PHE A 66 15.19 -25.89 -4.32
CA PHE A 66 16.09 -26.06 -5.47
C PHE A 66 17.35 -26.87 -5.14
N ASP A 67 17.55 -27.25 -3.87
CA ASP A 67 18.62 -28.16 -3.47
C ASP A 67 18.18 -29.62 -3.67
N THR A 68 18.94 -30.38 -4.46
CA THR A 68 18.72 -31.80 -4.72
C THR A 68 18.82 -32.69 -3.47
N LYS A 69 19.46 -32.21 -2.39
CA LYS A 69 19.56 -32.94 -1.12
C LYS A 69 18.31 -32.77 -0.24
N ASP A 70 17.51 -31.73 -0.50
CA ASP A 70 16.30 -31.47 0.26
C ASP A 70 15.14 -32.34 -0.24
N LYS A 71 14.75 -33.34 0.56
CA LYS A 71 13.54 -34.14 0.34
C LYS A 71 12.37 -33.48 1.07
N ARG A 72 11.49 -32.77 0.35
CA ARG A 72 10.39 -32.01 0.94
C ARG A 72 9.14 -32.88 1.09
N LEU A 73 8.61 -32.98 2.31
CA LEU A 73 7.31 -33.61 2.55
C LEU A 73 6.22 -32.89 1.74
N ALA A 74 5.44 -33.66 1.00
CA ALA A 74 4.31 -33.24 0.20
C ALA A 74 3.12 -34.14 0.54
N VAL A 75 2.10 -33.59 1.21
CA VAL A 75 0.92 -34.36 1.64
C VAL A 75 -0.17 -34.20 0.60
N LYS A 76 -0.61 -35.29 -0.04
CA LYS A 76 -1.70 -35.28 -1.01
C LYS A 76 -3.00 -34.88 -0.31
N VAL A 77 -3.69 -33.87 -0.84
CA VAL A 77 -4.99 -33.38 -0.36
C VAL A 77 -6.07 -33.60 -1.41
N GLU A 78 -7.32 -33.21 -1.16
CA GLU A 78 -8.36 -33.35 -2.16
C GLU A 78 -8.04 -32.60 -3.46
N ASP A 79 -8.55 -33.11 -4.59
CA ASP A 79 -8.44 -32.41 -5.87
C ASP A 79 -9.15 -31.05 -5.82
N HIS A 80 -8.59 -30.05 -6.50
CA HIS A 80 -9.18 -28.72 -6.60
C HIS A 80 -9.67 -28.44 -8.02
N PRO A 81 -10.71 -27.61 -8.22
CA PRO A 81 -11.13 -27.24 -9.56
C PRO A 81 -10.09 -26.35 -10.25
N LEU A 82 -10.00 -26.38 -11.57
CA LEU A 82 -9.04 -25.54 -12.30
C LEU A 82 -9.26 -24.04 -12.10
N SER A 83 -10.49 -23.62 -11.78
CA SER A 83 -10.79 -22.24 -11.38
C SER A 83 -10.06 -21.81 -10.11
N TYR A 84 -9.75 -22.75 -9.21
CA TYR A 84 -9.01 -22.49 -7.97
C TYR A 84 -7.59 -21.99 -8.23
N GLY A 85 -7.00 -22.34 -9.36
CA GLY A 85 -5.63 -21.93 -9.69
C GLY A 85 -5.42 -20.43 -9.82
N THR A 86 -6.51 -19.66 -9.91
CA THR A 86 -6.48 -18.19 -9.92
C THR A 86 -6.98 -17.57 -8.61
N PHE A 87 -7.42 -18.38 -7.66
CA PHE A 87 -7.93 -17.91 -6.37
C PHE A 87 -6.79 -17.30 -5.54
N GLU A 88 -7.07 -16.15 -4.96
CA GLU A 88 -6.23 -15.43 -4.00
C GLU A 88 -7.15 -14.62 -3.10
N GLY A 89 -6.99 -14.77 -1.78
CA GLY A 89 -7.87 -14.11 -0.82
C GLY A 89 -7.68 -14.64 0.59
N ASN A 90 -8.46 -14.07 1.52
CA ASN A 90 -8.55 -14.53 2.89
C ASN A 90 -9.76 -15.47 3.03
N ILE A 91 -9.52 -16.74 3.39
CA ILE A 91 -10.56 -17.71 3.72
C ILE A 91 -10.97 -17.44 5.18
N PRO A 92 -12.27 -17.20 5.47
CA PRO A 92 -12.70 -16.81 6.81
C PRO A 92 -12.27 -17.78 7.91
N LYS A 93 -11.97 -17.23 9.10
CA LYS A 93 -11.67 -18.04 10.28
C LYS A 93 -12.85 -18.96 10.59
N GLY A 94 -12.56 -20.25 10.82
CA GLY A 94 -13.56 -21.27 11.11
C GLY A 94 -14.01 -22.06 9.88
N GLU A 95 -13.74 -21.58 8.66
CA GLU A 95 -13.91 -22.37 7.44
C GLU A 95 -12.75 -23.37 7.27
N TYR A 96 -13.00 -24.44 6.51
CA TYR A 96 -11.97 -25.41 6.16
C TYR A 96 -10.85 -24.72 5.37
N GLY A 97 -9.61 -24.80 5.86
CA GLY A 97 -8.49 -24.07 5.27
C GLY A 97 -8.52 -22.57 5.55
N GLY A 98 -9.14 -22.11 6.64
CA GLY A 98 -9.12 -20.69 7.03
C GLY A 98 -7.70 -20.12 7.11
N GLY A 99 -7.49 -18.94 6.50
CA GLY A 99 -6.20 -18.30 6.35
C GLY A 99 -6.04 -17.57 5.01
N VAL A 100 -4.90 -16.92 4.85
CA VAL A 100 -4.58 -16.18 3.61
C VAL A 100 -4.01 -17.13 2.57
N VAL A 101 -4.61 -17.15 1.38
CA VAL A 101 -4.13 -17.87 0.20
C VAL A 101 -3.54 -16.86 -0.78
N MET A 102 -2.23 -16.92 -1.01
CA MET A 102 -1.50 -16.07 -1.95
C MET A 102 -1.05 -16.87 -3.18
N LEU A 103 -1.26 -16.36 -4.40
CA LEU A 103 -0.72 -17.02 -5.59
C LEU A 103 0.80 -16.81 -5.67
N TRP A 104 1.56 -17.86 -5.36
CA TRP A 104 3.01 -17.82 -5.20
C TRP A 104 3.73 -18.15 -6.52
N ASP A 105 3.24 -19.10 -7.30
CA ASP A 105 3.75 -19.37 -8.64
C ASP A 105 2.65 -19.92 -9.56
N LYS A 106 2.86 -19.82 -10.87
CA LYS A 106 2.02 -20.44 -11.89
C LYS A 106 2.81 -20.66 -13.16
N GLY A 107 2.43 -21.69 -13.90
CA GLY A 107 3.03 -21.96 -15.19
C GLY A 107 2.46 -23.20 -15.86
N THR A 108 3.28 -23.84 -16.68
CA THR A 108 2.97 -25.12 -17.30
C THR A 108 3.86 -26.21 -16.73
N TRP A 109 3.35 -27.43 -16.71
CA TRP A 109 4.13 -28.61 -16.39
C TRP A 109 4.01 -29.67 -17.47
N GLU A 110 5.02 -30.52 -17.57
CA GLU A 110 5.05 -31.67 -18.47
C GLU A 110 5.49 -32.92 -17.70
N PRO A 111 4.76 -34.05 -17.79
CA PRO A 111 5.25 -35.32 -17.26
C PRO A 111 6.49 -35.76 -18.05
N LEU A 112 7.46 -36.34 -17.35
CA LEU A 112 8.69 -36.89 -17.92
C LEU A 112 8.65 -38.43 -17.78
N GLY A 113 9.05 -39.14 -18.84
CA GLY A 113 9.08 -40.61 -18.89
C GLY A 113 8.01 -41.23 -19.77
N GLU A 114 8.04 -42.56 -19.90
CA GLU A 114 7.08 -43.32 -20.68
C GLU A 114 5.78 -43.58 -19.88
N GLY A 115 4.63 -43.32 -20.51
CA GLY A 115 3.31 -43.57 -19.90
C GLY A 115 2.67 -42.37 -19.20
N LYS A 116 1.49 -42.61 -18.63
CA LYS A 116 0.70 -41.56 -17.93
C LYS A 116 1.14 -41.47 -16.46
N PRO A 117 1.24 -40.25 -15.89
CA PRO A 117 1.54 -40.07 -14.47
C PRO A 117 0.50 -40.78 -13.59
N ASN A 118 0.99 -41.59 -12.65
CA ASN A 118 0.17 -42.33 -11.69
C ASN A 118 0.22 -41.65 -10.31
N PHE A 119 -0.79 -40.84 -10.03
CA PHE A 119 -0.95 -40.13 -8.75
C PHE A 119 -1.37 -41.02 -7.57
N GLU A 120 -1.52 -42.33 -7.76
CA GLU A 120 -1.85 -43.26 -6.69
C GLU A 120 -0.62 -43.97 -6.14
N ASN A 121 0.24 -44.55 -6.98
CA ASN A 121 1.30 -45.45 -6.52
C ASN A 121 2.64 -45.38 -7.30
N GLY A 122 2.86 -44.41 -8.19
CA GLY A 122 4.10 -44.33 -9.00
C GLY A 122 4.95 -43.10 -8.72
N PRO A 123 6.28 -43.15 -8.91
CA PRO A 123 7.08 -41.93 -8.98
C PRO A 123 6.63 -41.10 -10.17
N ILE A 124 6.49 -39.79 -9.97
CA ILE A 124 6.06 -38.86 -11.01
C ILE A 124 7.22 -37.91 -11.26
N LYS A 125 7.91 -38.11 -12.37
CA LYS A 125 8.89 -37.13 -12.86
C LYS A 125 8.19 -36.12 -13.74
N PHE A 126 8.52 -34.86 -13.58
CA PHE A 126 7.91 -33.78 -14.36
C PHE A 126 8.84 -32.58 -14.45
N ARG A 127 8.67 -31.78 -15.50
CA ARG A 127 9.32 -30.47 -15.60
C ARG A 127 8.31 -29.36 -15.37
N LEU A 128 8.71 -28.35 -14.59
CA LEU A 128 7.97 -27.13 -14.34
C LEU A 128 8.57 -25.99 -15.16
N LYS A 129 7.70 -25.15 -15.72
CA LYS A 129 8.05 -23.87 -16.33
C LYS A 129 7.15 -22.78 -15.75
N GLY A 130 7.54 -22.25 -14.60
CA GLY A 130 6.83 -21.22 -13.83
C GLY A 130 7.46 -19.83 -13.94
N LYS A 131 6.94 -18.91 -13.14
CA LYS A 131 7.59 -17.62 -12.88
C LYS A 131 8.68 -17.73 -11.80
N ARG A 132 8.63 -18.78 -10.96
CA ARG A 132 9.60 -19.02 -9.88
C ARG A 132 10.24 -20.41 -9.96
N LEU A 133 9.41 -21.45 -10.09
CA LEU A 133 9.85 -22.84 -10.21
C LEU A 133 10.12 -23.19 -11.65
N GLU A 134 11.33 -23.68 -11.90
CA GLU A 134 11.79 -24.11 -13.21
C GLU A 134 12.59 -25.42 -13.05
N GLY A 135 12.69 -26.18 -14.14
CA GLY A 135 13.43 -27.43 -14.18
C GLY A 135 12.61 -28.67 -13.80
N SER A 136 13.31 -29.78 -13.64
CA SER A 136 12.81 -31.12 -13.41
C SER A 136 12.69 -31.45 -11.91
N TRP A 137 11.61 -32.16 -11.57
CA TRP A 137 11.18 -32.51 -10.23
C TRP A 137 10.62 -33.93 -10.20
N THR A 138 10.65 -34.54 -9.03
CA THR A 138 10.03 -35.85 -8.79
C THR A 138 9.12 -35.79 -7.56
N LEU A 139 7.94 -36.41 -7.68
CA LEU A 139 7.09 -36.78 -6.55
C LEU A 139 7.18 -38.29 -6.33
N VAL A 140 7.58 -38.73 -5.13
CA VAL A 140 7.67 -40.15 -4.77
C VAL A 140 6.81 -40.41 -3.54
N LYS A 141 5.89 -41.37 -3.62
CA LYS A 141 5.07 -41.79 -2.48
C LYS A 141 5.91 -42.54 -1.45
N PHE A 142 5.64 -42.33 -0.17
CA PHE A 142 6.30 -43.06 0.91
C PHE A 142 5.40 -43.17 2.14
N GLY A 143 5.51 -44.27 2.90
CA GLY A 143 4.73 -44.47 4.12
C GLY A 143 3.22 -44.55 3.86
N ASP A 144 2.44 -43.85 4.69
CA ASP A 144 0.96 -43.79 4.63
C ASP A 144 0.40 -43.35 3.26
N GLU A 145 -0.89 -43.61 3.04
CA GLU A 145 -1.58 -43.43 1.75
C GLU A 145 -1.41 -42.05 1.09
N ASN A 146 -1.21 -40.98 1.86
CA ASN A 146 -1.19 -39.60 1.34
C ASN A 146 0.20 -38.93 1.37
N ASN A 147 1.24 -39.60 1.86
CA ASN A 147 2.55 -38.96 2.04
C ASN A 147 3.44 -39.13 0.80
N TRP A 148 3.97 -38.02 0.32
CA TRP A 148 4.88 -37.95 -0.83
C TRP A 148 6.10 -37.11 -0.47
N LEU A 149 7.20 -37.34 -1.20
CA LEU A 149 8.37 -36.48 -1.21
C LEU A 149 8.44 -35.76 -2.54
N MET A 150 8.51 -34.43 -2.49
CA MET A 150 8.87 -33.59 -3.62
C MET A 150 10.37 -33.36 -3.59
N ILE A 151 11.05 -33.71 -4.67
CA ILE A 151 12.51 -33.70 -4.77
C ILE A 151 12.91 -32.98 -6.06
N LYS A 152 13.91 -32.11 -5.99
CA LYS A 152 14.51 -31.47 -7.16
C LYS A 152 15.44 -32.46 -7.86
N GLU A 153 15.26 -32.65 -9.17
CA GLU A 153 16.19 -33.44 -9.98
C GLU A 153 17.43 -32.60 -10.35
N LYS A 154 18.54 -33.27 -10.66
CA LYS A 154 19.75 -32.60 -11.17
C LYS A 154 19.50 -32.04 -12.56
N ASP A 155 19.60 -30.72 -12.70
CA ASP A 155 19.56 -29.98 -13.97
C ASP A 155 20.19 -28.59 -13.81
N GLU A 156 20.13 -27.77 -14.86
CA GLU A 156 20.66 -26.40 -14.91
C GLU A 156 20.00 -25.40 -13.93
N PHE A 157 18.86 -25.74 -13.31
CA PHE A 157 18.13 -24.85 -12.41
C PHE A 157 18.43 -25.12 -10.92
N VAL A 158 19.26 -26.11 -10.59
CA VAL A 158 19.69 -26.39 -9.21
C VAL A 158 20.46 -25.18 -8.65
N ARG A 159 20.02 -24.67 -7.49
CA ARG A 159 20.63 -23.49 -6.84
C ARG A 159 20.28 -23.39 -5.36
N PRO A 160 21.16 -22.85 -4.50
CA PRO A 160 20.83 -22.55 -3.11
C PRO A 160 19.91 -21.33 -3.07
N LEU A 161 18.59 -21.57 -3.06
CA LEU A 161 17.57 -20.52 -3.07
C LEU A 161 16.64 -20.64 -1.87
N ASP A 162 16.68 -19.64 -0.99
CA ASP A 162 15.65 -19.48 0.02
C ASP A 162 14.36 -18.93 -0.61
N ILE A 163 13.31 -19.74 -0.61
CA ILE A 163 12.00 -19.39 -1.16
C ILE A 163 11.21 -18.43 -0.26
N SER A 164 11.60 -18.25 1.01
CA SER A 164 10.95 -17.35 1.96
C SER A 164 11.05 -15.87 1.56
N LYS A 165 12.04 -15.53 0.73
CA LYS A 165 12.23 -14.17 0.19
C LYS A 165 11.08 -13.72 -0.71
N TYR A 166 10.30 -14.65 -1.26
CA TYR A 166 9.20 -14.36 -2.16
C TYR A 166 7.90 -14.01 -1.43
N LYS A 167 7.87 -12.81 -0.82
CA LYS A 167 6.78 -12.35 0.05
C LYS A 167 5.54 -11.78 -0.66
N ARG A 168 5.55 -11.70 -1.99
CA ARG A 168 4.48 -11.04 -2.79
C ARG A 168 3.84 -11.99 -3.79
N SER A 169 2.56 -11.78 -4.05
CA SER A 169 1.79 -12.50 -5.07
C SER A 169 2.34 -12.26 -6.47
N ILE A 170 2.45 -13.32 -7.27
CA ILE A 170 2.77 -13.20 -8.71
C ILE A 170 1.58 -12.74 -9.57
N LYS A 171 0.38 -12.68 -8.98
CA LYS A 171 -0.86 -12.23 -9.61
C LYS A 171 -1.10 -10.75 -9.36
N THR A 172 -0.93 -10.31 -8.12
CA THR A 172 -1.39 -8.98 -7.68
C THR A 172 -0.28 -8.12 -7.10
N GLY A 173 0.92 -8.66 -6.88
CA GLY A 173 2.00 -7.97 -6.16
C GLY A 173 1.74 -7.79 -4.66
N ARG A 174 0.57 -8.20 -4.15
CA ARG A 174 0.18 -8.04 -2.74
C ARG A 174 0.94 -9.01 -1.83
N THR A 175 1.30 -8.54 -0.64
CA THR A 175 1.80 -9.30 0.50
C THR A 175 0.66 -10.08 1.18
N LYS A 176 1.01 -10.95 2.14
CA LYS A 176 0.04 -11.62 2.99
C LYS A 176 -0.90 -10.62 3.67
N GLU A 177 -0.34 -9.58 4.29
CA GLU A 177 -1.07 -8.58 5.07
C GLU A 177 -2.03 -7.77 4.17
N GLU A 178 -1.59 -7.40 2.97
CA GLU A 178 -2.40 -6.67 1.98
C GLU A 178 -3.55 -7.56 1.46
N ILE A 179 -3.33 -8.87 1.28
CA ILE A 179 -4.40 -9.82 0.89
C ILE A 179 -5.38 -10.02 2.05
N GLU A 180 -4.89 -10.15 3.28
CA GLU A 180 -5.70 -10.33 4.49
C GLU A 180 -6.68 -9.16 4.70
N LYS A 181 -6.19 -7.93 4.52
CA LYS A 181 -6.96 -6.69 4.59
C LYS A 181 -7.87 -6.45 3.37
N GLY A 182 -7.80 -7.31 2.35
CA GLY A 182 -8.58 -7.17 1.13
C GLY A 182 -8.20 -5.95 0.28
N GLU A 183 -6.96 -5.49 0.35
CA GLU A 183 -6.49 -4.33 -0.41
C GLU A 183 -6.60 -4.59 -1.92
N VAL A 184 -6.98 -3.56 -2.68
CA VAL A 184 -7.18 -3.69 -4.14
C VAL A 184 -5.82 -3.91 -4.82
N PRO A 185 -5.67 -4.92 -5.69
CA PRO A 185 -4.47 -5.06 -6.50
C PRO A 185 -4.17 -3.76 -7.25
N ILE A 186 -2.92 -3.30 -7.19
CA ILE A 186 -2.47 -2.25 -8.09
C ILE A 186 -2.54 -2.85 -9.48
N LYS A 187 -3.59 -2.51 -10.25
CA LYS A 187 -3.66 -2.93 -11.66
C LYS A 187 -2.51 -2.27 -12.38
N ASP A 188 -2.02 -2.91 -13.44
CA ASP A 188 -1.06 -2.31 -14.36
C ASP A 188 -1.75 -1.13 -15.08
N ILE A 189 -1.86 0.01 -14.39
CA ILE A 189 -2.13 1.29 -15.01
C ILE A 189 -0.97 1.51 -15.96
N GLU A 190 -1.28 1.59 -17.24
CA GLU A 190 -0.29 1.90 -18.26
C GLU A 190 0.30 3.27 -17.95
N ILE A 191 1.61 3.29 -17.70
CA ILE A 191 2.35 4.52 -17.45
C ILE A 191 2.95 4.96 -18.78
N THR A 192 2.42 6.05 -19.33
CA THR A 192 2.98 6.63 -20.54
C THR A 192 4.15 7.53 -20.19
N SER A 193 5.18 7.50 -21.05
CA SER A 193 6.44 8.25 -20.87
C SER A 193 7.10 8.02 -19.50
N PRO A 194 7.35 6.76 -19.09
CA PRO A 194 7.94 6.46 -17.78
C PRO A 194 9.34 7.09 -17.61
N ASP A 195 10.11 7.22 -18.69
CA ASP A 195 11.46 7.79 -18.68
C ASP A 195 11.49 9.32 -18.69
N LYS A 196 10.32 9.96 -18.77
CA LYS A 196 10.23 11.42 -18.73
C LYS A 196 10.79 11.95 -17.42
N VAL A 197 11.83 12.78 -17.51
CA VAL A 197 12.47 13.42 -16.37
C VAL A 197 11.54 14.51 -15.82
N ILE A 198 11.20 14.39 -14.53
CA ILE A 198 10.36 15.33 -13.80
C ILE A 198 11.20 16.23 -12.90
N TYR A 199 12.30 15.72 -12.32
CA TYR A 199 13.27 16.52 -11.56
C TYR A 199 14.63 16.42 -12.26
N PRO A 200 15.03 17.43 -13.05
CA PRO A 200 16.25 17.36 -13.87
C PRO A 200 17.53 17.14 -13.06
N LYS A 201 17.70 17.90 -11.98
CA LYS A 201 18.90 17.83 -11.12
C LYS A 201 19.10 16.45 -10.49
N ASP A 202 18.02 15.85 -10.01
CA ASP A 202 18.02 14.54 -9.33
C ASP A 202 17.77 13.36 -10.29
N LYS A 203 17.63 13.66 -11.59
CA LYS A 203 17.28 12.72 -12.67
C LYS A 203 16.09 11.81 -12.30
N VAL A 204 15.11 12.35 -11.57
CA VAL A 204 13.91 11.58 -11.16
C VAL A 204 12.92 11.57 -12.31
N THR A 205 12.54 10.37 -12.74
CA THR A 205 11.58 10.18 -13.83
C THR A 205 10.15 10.00 -13.34
N LYS A 206 9.18 10.06 -14.26
CA LYS A 206 7.77 9.73 -13.96
C LYS A 206 7.63 8.30 -13.45
N GLY A 207 8.37 7.36 -14.03
CA GLY A 207 8.43 5.97 -13.58
C GLY A 207 8.93 5.83 -12.15
N ASP A 208 9.98 6.59 -11.76
CA ASP A 208 10.45 6.63 -10.38
C ASP A 208 9.36 7.09 -9.41
N ILE A 209 8.61 8.15 -9.77
CA ILE A 209 7.54 8.69 -8.94
C ILE A 209 6.37 7.71 -8.82
N VAL A 210 6.00 7.02 -9.90
CA VAL A 210 5.00 5.95 -9.85
C VAL A 210 5.46 4.84 -8.90
N ASN A 211 6.70 4.37 -9.02
CA ASN A 211 7.24 3.33 -8.16
C ASN A 211 7.29 3.77 -6.69
N TYR A 212 7.61 5.04 -6.44
CA TYR A 212 7.54 5.63 -5.11
C TYR A 212 6.12 5.58 -4.54
N TYR A 213 5.11 6.07 -5.26
CA TYR A 213 3.73 6.05 -4.76
C TYR A 213 3.18 4.64 -4.58
N LYS A 214 3.54 3.69 -5.46
CA LYS A 214 3.22 2.27 -5.25
C LYS A 214 3.85 1.74 -3.96
N LYS A 215 5.09 2.13 -3.66
CA LYS A 215 5.84 1.71 -2.47
C LYS A 215 5.24 2.24 -1.17
N VAL A 216 4.78 3.49 -1.14
CA VAL A 216 4.20 4.12 0.07
C VAL A 216 2.68 3.97 0.17
N ALA A 217 2.02 3.39 -0.83
CA ALA A 217 0.57 3.32 -0.93
C ALA A 217 -0.11 2.80 0.35
N SER A 218 0.36 1.68 0.90
CA SER A 218 -0.26 1.09 2.11
C SER A 218 -0.21 1.99 3.34
N ARG A 219 0.81 2.86 3.43
CA ARG A 219 0.97 3.86 4.51
C ARG A 219 0.27 5.19 4.19
N MET A 220 0.19 5.57 2.92
CA MET A 220 -0.42 6.84 2.49
C MET A 220 -1.95 6.76 2.40
N MET A 221 -2.49 5.64 1.92
CA MET A 221 -3.91 5.50 1.64
C MET A 221 -4.83 5.71 2.85
N PRO A 222 -4.50 5.31 4.10
CA PRO A 222 -5.33 5.64 5.27
C PRO A 222 -5.58 7.15 5.44
N PHE A 223 -4.62 7.99 5.05
CA PHE A 223 -4.74 9.44 5.11
C PHE A 223 -5.41 10.05 3.88
N LEU A 224 -5.46 9.34 2.76
CA LEU A 224 -5.85 9.89 1.45
C LEU A 224 -7.23 9.40 0.98
N LYS A 225 -7.54 8.13 1.26
CA LYS A 225 -8.74 7.46 0.76
C LYS A 225 -9.99 8.20 1.24
N GLU A 226 -10.92 8.42 0.33
CA GLU A 226 -12.24 9.02 0.62
C GLU A 226 -12.21 10.44 1.21
N ARG A 227 -11.05 11.10 1.27
CA ARG A 227 -10.95 12.53 1.52
C ARG A 227 -11.04 13.29 0.23
N LEU A 228 -11.70 14.45 0.27
CA LEU A 228 -11.62 15.37 -0.85
C LEU A 228 -10.19 15.86 -0.95
N ILE A 229 -9.71 15.94 -2.19
CA ILE A 229 -8.32 16.29 -2.45
C ILE A 229 -8.20 17.50 -3.36
N SER A 230 -7.00 18.03 -3.38
CA SER A 230 -6.51 18.86 -4.46
C SER A 230 -5.12 18.41 -4.83
N THR A 231 -4.77 18.48 -6.10
CA THR A 231 -3.48 18.01 -6.60
C THR A 231 -2.71 19.14 -7.27
N VAL A 232 -1.39 19.14 -7.12
CA VAL A 232 -0.53 19.96 -7.98
C VAL A 232 -0.10 19.12 -9.16
N ARG A 233 -0.54 19.52 -10.35
CA ARG A 233 -0.18 18.88 -11.61
C ARG A 233 0.90 19.66 -12.32
N SER A 234 1.83 18.94 -12.92
CA SER A 234 2.83 19.56 -13.79
C SER A 234 3.23 18.63 -14.94
N PRO A 235 2.59 18.74 -16.11
CA PRO A 235 2.99 17.97 -17.28
C PRO A 235 4.45 18.21 -17.67
N GLY A 236 4.98 19.42 -17.51
CA GLY A 236 6.37 19.76 -17.83
C GLY A 236 7.41 19.38 -16.76
N GLY A 237 6.98 18.85 -15.61
CA GLY A 237 7.88 18.54 -14.49
C GLY A 237 8.25 19.78 -13.67
N LEU A 238 9.33 19.70 -12.89
CA LEU A 238 9.71 20.71 -11.90
C LEU A 238 9.83 22.11 -12.49
N ASP A 239 10.38 22.25 -13.70
CA ASP A 239 10.58 23.54 -14.36
C ASP A 239 9.40 23.95 -15.25
N GLY A 240 8.41 23.07 -15.39
CA GLY A 240 7.20 23.33 -16.16
C GLY A 240 6.14 24.12 -15.40
N GLU A 241 5.07 24.45 -16.13
CA GLU A 241 3.85 25.02 -15.56
C GLU A 241 3.25 24.08 -14.51
N LYS A 242 2.79 24.66 -13.41
CA LYS A 242 2.17 23.96 -12.29
C LYS A 242 0.78 24.52 -12.08
N PHE A 243 -0.21 23.66 -12.04
CA PHE A 243 -1.58 24.08 -11.79
C PHE A 243 -2.23 23.25 -10.69
N PHE A 244 -3.10 23.91 -9.93
CA PHE A 244 -3.81 23.31 -8.81
C PHE A 244 -5.16 22.78 -9.30
N MET A 245 -5.38 21.47 -9.19
CA MET A 245 -6.61 20.84 -9.64
C MET A 245 -7.47 20.42 -8.44
N LYS A 246 -8.69 20.96 -8.37
CA LYS A 246 -9.69 20.64 -7.34
C LYS A 246 -10.91 19.86 -7.90
N HIS A 247 -11.09 19.91 -9.21
CA HIS A 247 -12.27 19.41 -9.90
C HIS A 247 -11.87 18.36 -10.94
N LEU A 248 -12.63 17.27 -10.98
CA LEU A 248 -12.33 16.14 -11.85
C LEU A 248 -13.10 16.25 -13.17
N ASN A 249 -12.36 16.49 -14.25
CA ASN A 249 -12.94 16.68 -15.59
C ASN A 249 -13.15 15.36 -16.36
N THR A 250 -12.75 14.22 -15.80
CA THR A 250 -12.75 12.93 -16.51
C THR A 250 -13.32 11.83 -15.62
N ASP A 251 -14.13 10.93 -16.18
CA ASP A 251 -14.66 9.81 -15.41
C ASP A 251 -13.57 8.77 -15.15
N SER A 252 -13.51 8.30 -13.90
CA SER A 252 -12.63 7.21 -13.50
C SER A 252 -13.35 6.35 -12.48
N LYS A 253 -13.26 5.02 -12.62
CA LYS A 253 -13.82 4.09 -11.64
C LYS A 253 -13.06 4.12 -10.31
N ASP A 254 -11.80 4.53 -10.34
CA ASP A 254 -10.86 4.53 -9.22
C ASP A 254 -10.78 5.90 -8.50
N LEU A 255 -11.43 6.93 -9.08
CA LEU A 255 -11.68 8.24 -8.46
C LEU A 255 -13.18 8.40 -8.21
N GLY A 256 -13.56 9.26 -7.27
CA GLY A 256 -14.96 9.61 -7.04
C GLY A 256 -15.16 11.11 -7.03
N ARG A 257 -16.39 11.55 -7.28
CA ARG A 257 -16.81 12.96 -7.22
C ARG A 257 -17.74 13.22 -6.04
N LYS A 258 -17.73 14.45 -5.55
CA LYS A 258 -18.64 14.97 -4.54
C LYS A 258 -18.97 16.41 -4.87
N LYS A 259 -20.26 16.70 -5.09
CA LYS A 259 -20.74 18.07 -5.22
C LYS A 259 -20.70 18.78 -3.87
N ILE A 260 -20.08 19.95 -3.85
CA ILE A 260 -20.08 20.88 -2.72
C ILE A 260 -20.63 22.22 -3.21
N LYS A 261 -21.58 22.76 -2.47
CA LYS A 261 -22.06 24.13 -2.66
C LYS A 261 -21.07 25.10 -2.01
N ASP A 262 -20.62 26.09 -2.75
CA ASP A 262 -19.89 27.21 -2.17
C ASP A 262 -20.82 28.20 -1.46
N LYS A 263 -20.25 29.30 -0.96
CA LYS A 263 -20.98 30.32 -0.19
C LYS A 263 -22.07 31.03 -1.00
N ASP A 264 -21.91 31.07 -2.32
CA ASP A 264 -22.85 31.70 -3.25
C ASP A 264 -23.89 30.70 -3.78
N GLY A 265 -23.90 29.47 -3.24
CA GLY A 265 -24.83 28.40 -3.62
C GLY A 265 -24.44 27.65 -4.89
N VAL A 266 -23.33 28.01 -5.54
CA VAL A 266 -22.85 27.36 -6.75
C VAL A 266 -22.26 26.00 -6.41
N SER A 267 -22.76 24.95 -7.06
CA SER A 267 -22.28 23.59 -6.85
C SER A 267 -21.04 23.32 -7.69
N LYS A 268 -19.94 22.91 -7.04
CA LYS A 268 -18.69 22.51 -7.70
C LYS A 268 -18.39 21.04 -7.42
N ASP A 269 -17.91 20.33 -8.43
CA ASP A 269 -17.54 18.91 -8.33
C ASP A 269 -16.13 18.77 -7.77
N TYR A 270 -16.01 18.50 -6.47
CA TYR A 270 -14.74 18.07 -5.88
C TYR A 270 -14.54 16.58 -6.11
N TYR A 271 -13.32 16.09 -5.94
CA TYR A 271 -13.03 14.67 -6.14
C TYR A 271 -12.14 14.08 -5.04
N PHE A 272 -12.14 12.75 -4.97
CA PHE A 272 -11.40 11.97 -3.99
C PHE A 272 -10.82 10.70 -4.61
N ILE A 273 -9.75 10.19 -4.00
CA ILE A 273 -9.14 8.91 -4.38
C ILE A 273 -9.86 7.78 -3.64
N LYS A 274 -10.30 6.74 -4.38
CA LYS A 274 -10.98 5.57 -3.79
C LYS A 274 -10.01 4.49 -3.34
N ASN A 275 -8.91 4.31 -4.07
CA ASN A 275 -7.98 3.20 -3.91
C ASN A 275 -6.60 3.55 -4.50
N VAL A 276 -5.64 2.64 -4.39
CA VAL A 276 -4.27 2.84 -4.90
C VAL A 276 -4.23 3.06 -6.42
N ASN A 277 -5.13 2.45 -7.19
CA ASN A 277 -5.21 2.70 -8.63
C ASN A 277 -5.60 4.16 -8.91
N GLY A 278 -6.49 4.74 -8.12
CA GLY A 278 -6.85 6.15 -8.20
C GLY A 278 -5.63 7.06 -8.01
N LEU A 279 -4.82 6.78 -6.98
CA LEU A 279 -3.56 7.47 -6.72
C LEU A 279 -2.60 7.37 -7.91
N ILE A 280 -2.34 6.15 -8.42
CA ILE A 280 -1.40 5.96 -9.53
C ILE A 280 -1.94 6.57 -10.84
N SER A 281 -3.26 6.57 -11.05
CA SER A 281 -3.88 7.23 -12.21
C SER A 281 -3.67 8.74 -12.19
N GLU A 282 -3.70 9.36 -11.01
CA GLU A 282 -3.39 10.79 -10.85
C GLU A 282 -1.92 11.08 -11.17
N VAL A 283 -0.99 10.24 -10.72
CA VAL A 283 0.43 10.35 -11.06
C VAL A 283 0.66 10.19 -12.58
N GLN A 284 -0.07 9.26 -13.21
CA GLN A 284 -0.08 9.10 -14.66
C GLN A 284 -0.55 10.38 -15.38
N MET A 285 -1.49 11.12 -14.77
CA MET A 285 -1.93 12.44 -15.23
C MET A 285 -1.02 13.60 -14.77
N ASN A 286 0.19 13.29 -14.30
CA ASN A 286 1.21 14.22 -13.84
C ASN A 286 0.85 15.00 -12.57
N SER A 287 -0.08 14.49 -11.74
CA SER A 287 -0.30 14.96 -10.36
C SER A 287 0.82 14.44 -9.46
N TYR A 288 1.61 15.33 -8.88
CA TYR A 288 2.77 14.94 -8.07
C TYR A 288 2.63 15.31 -6.59
N GLU A 289 1.89 16.37 -6.27
CA GLU A 289 1.54 16.71 -4.88
C GLU A 289 0.06 16.42 -4.62
N PHE A 290 -0.24 15.82 -3.47
CA PHE A 290 -1.59 15.51 -3.00
C PHE A 290 -1.88 16.27 -1.71
N HIS A 291 -2.92 17.08 -1.74
CA HIS A 291 -3.39 17.86 -0.61
C HIS A 291 -4.77 17.34 -0.20
N ILE A 292 -4.97 17.11 1.10
CA ILE A 292 -6.19 16.54 1.66
C ILE A 292 -6.97 17.59 2.44
N TRP A 293 -8.28 17.47 2.40
CA TRP A 293 -9.17 18.11 3.36
C TRP A 293 -9.01 17.45 4.75
N GLY A 294 -9.29 18.21 5.80
CA GLY A 294 -9.34 17.68 7.17
C GLY A 294 -10.54 16.76 7.46
N SER A 295 -11.38 16.45 6.46
CA SER A 295 -12.59 15.63 6.61
C SER A 295 -12.75 14.59 5.50
N LEU A 296 -13.55 13.55 5.79
CA LEU A 296 -13.96 12.52 4.83
C LEU A 296 -15.15 12.99 3.98
N LYS A 297 -15.32 12.41 2.78
CA LYS A 297 -16.47 12.67 1.90
C LYS A 297 -17.84 12.36 2.51
N SER A 298 -17.89 11.45 3.47
CA SER A 298 -19.10 11.02 4.17
C SER A 298 -19.52 12.04 5.21
N SER A 299 -18.55 12.75 5.76
CA SER A 299 -18.70 13.69 6.86
C SER A 299 -18.04 15.02 6.51
N VAL A 300 -18.32 15.56 5.32
CA VAL A 300 -17.57 16.70 4.75
C VAL A 300 -17.45 17.87 5.72
N LYS A 301 -18.50 18.18 6.50
CA LYS A 301 -18.54 19.31 7.43
C LYS A 301 -17.86 19.05 8.78
N LYS A 302 -17.48 17.80 9.08
CA LYS A 302 -16.94 17.34 10.37
C LYS A 302 -15.48 16.90 10.17
N PRO A 303 -14.49 17.74 10.48
CA PRO A 303 -13.11 17.33 10.39
C PRO A 303 -12.78 16.29 11.46
N ASP A 304 -11.82 15.42 11.14
CA ASP A 304 -11.29 14.38 12.03
C ASP A 304 -9.81 14.60 12.39
N MET A 305 -9.28 15.78 12.03
CA MET A 305 -7.95 16.22 12.42
C MET A 305 -7.84 17.73 12.45
N ILE A 306 -6.92 18.22 13.29
CA ILE A 306 -6.42 19.60 13.29
C ILE A 306 -4.98 19.59 12.77
N VAL A 307 -4.65 20.53 11.89
CA VAL A 307 -3.30 20.72 11.35
C VAL A 307 -2.79 22.09 11.75
N PHE A 308 -1.63 22.11 12.38
CA PHE A 308 -0.82 23.31 12.61
C PHE A 308 0.33 23.32 11.60
N ASP A 309 0.39 24.35 10.77
CA ASP A 309 1.42 24.52 9.75
C ASP A 309 2.44 25.55 10.24
N LEU A 310 3.66 25.08 10.54
CA LEU A 310 4.74 25.91 11.04
C LEU A 310 5.77 26.09 9.93
N ASP A 311 5.58 27.14 9.14
CA ASP A 311 6.53 27.56 8.10
C ASP A 311 7.32 28.80 8.58
N PRO A 312 8.66 28.85 8.36
CA PRO A 312 9.47 29.98 8.76
C PRO A 312 9.34 31.15 7.78
N ASP A 313 9.35 32.38 8.30
CA ASP A 313 9.57 33.59 7.50
C ASP A 313 10.99 33.64 6.91
N GLU A 314 11.18 34.48 5.89
CA GLU A 314 12.50 34.75 5.32
C GLU A 314 13.44 35.32 6.40
N GLY A 315 14.48 34.55 6.74
CA GLY A 315 15.48 34.91 7.76
C GLY A 315 15.35 34.18 9.10
N LEU A 316 14.26 33.45 9.36
CA LEU A 316 14.13 32.68 10.60
C LEU A 316 15.01 31.41 10.57
N SER A 317 15.83 31.21 11.61
CA SER A 317 16.69 30.03 11.71
C SER A 317 15.89 28.74 11.94
N LEU A 318 16.40 27.62 11.44
CA LEU A 318 15.82 26.29 11.66
C LEU A 318 15.73 25.94 13.16
N ALA A 319 16.67 26.43 13.98
CA ALA A 319 16.64 26.24 15.42
C ALA A 319 15.40 26.90 16.04
N LYS A 320 15.10 28.16 15.68
CA LYS A 320 13.89 28.86 16.14
C LYS A 320 12.62 28.13 15.70
N LEU A 321 12.57 27.67 14.45
CA LEU A 321 11.43 26.87 13.96
C LEU A 321 11.21 25.61 14.80
N ARG A 322 12.28 24.86 15.11
CA ARG A 322 12.20 23.65 15.95
C ARG A 322 11.75 23.96 17.37
N THR A 323 12.19 25.09 17.95
CA THR A 323 11.65 25.58 19.23
C THR A 323 10.15 25.82 19.12
N GLY A 324 9.67 26.47 18.06
CA GLY A 324 8.23 26.63 17.80
C GLY A 324 7.44 25.33 17.77
N VAL A 325 7.98 24.32 17.10
CA VAL A 325 7.36 22.99 17.04
C VAL A 325 7.32 22.32 18.42
N LYS A 326 8.36 22.48 19.25
CA LYS A 326 8.41 21.94 20.63
C LYS A 326 7.46 22.68 21.57
N ASP A 327 7.41 24.00 21.47
CA ASP A 327 6.52 24.87 22.25
C ASP A 327 5.04 24.53 21.98
N LEU A 328 4.68 24.30 20.71
CA LEU A 328 3.35 23.81 20.35
C LEU A 328 3.07 22.41 20.93
N LYS A 329 4.04 21.49 20.84
CA LYS A 329 3.89 20.15 21.42
C LYS A 329 3.65 20.22 22.93
N GLU A 330 4.37 21.07 23.65
CA GLU A 330 4.21 21.25 25.10
C GLU A 330 2.78 21.65 25.46
N ILE A 331 2.19 22.59 24.71
CA ILE A 331 0.80 23.02 24.93
C ILE A 331 -0.17 21.88 24.64
N LEU A 332 -0.01 21.18 23.51
CA LEU A 332 -0.88 20.06 23.14
C LEU A 332 -0.81 18.93 24.16
N ASP A 333 0.39 18.59 24.66
CA ASP A 333 0.58 17.59 25.71
C ASP A 333 -0.13 17.98 27.01
N LYS A 334 -0.04 19.26 27.42
CA LYS A 334 -0.75 19.79 28.59
C LYS A 334 -2.27 19.75 28.46
N LEU A 335 -2.78 19.86 27.23
CA LEU A 335 -4.20 19.70 26.91
C LEU A 335 -4.62 18.23 26.80
N GLY A 336 -3.71 17.26 26.97
CA GLY A 336 -3.97 15.84 26.78
C GLY A 336 -4.22 15.46 25.31
N LEU A 337 -3.85 16.33 24.36
CA LEU A 337 -4.06 16.11 22.93
C LEU A 337 -2.86 15.38 22.33
N LYS A 338 -3.08 14.12 21.93
CA LYS A 338 -2.08 13.35 21.21
C LYS A 338 -1.80 14.02 19.86
N SER A 339 -0.53 14.32 19.60
CA SER A 339 -0.10 15.03 18.40
C SER A 339 1.01 14.28 17.66
N TYR A 340 1.04 14.45 16.35
CA TYR A 340 1.92 13.74 15.43
C TYR A 340 2.70 14.73 14.56
N LEU A 341 3.95 14.40 14.27
CA LEU A 341 4.87 15.29 13.54
C LEU A 341 5.17 14.75 12.15
N LYS A 342 5.19 15.66 11.16
CA LYS A 342 5.75 15.37 9.83
C LYS A 342 6.56 16.55 9.30
N THR A 343 7.56 16.24 8.48
CA THR A 343 8.16 17.26 7.62
C THR A 343 7.13 17.75 6.61
N SER A 344 7.15 19.02 6.21
CA SER A 344 6.27 19.49 5.13
C SER A 344 6.81 19.10 3.74
N GLY A 345 8.10 18.77 3.62
CA GLY A 345 8.83 18.71 2.35
C GLY A 345 9.13 20.11 1.78
N GLY A 346 8.75 21.16 2.50
CA GLY A 346 8.99 22.57 2.18
C GLY A 346 9.97 23.20 3.17
N LYS A 347 9.59 24.36 3.72
CA LYS A 347 10.43 25.08 4.68
C LYS A 347 10.08 24.74 6.14
N GLY A 348 8.89 24.21 6.39
CA GLY A 348 8.34 23.97 7.73
C GLY A 348 8.06 22.52 8.14
N TYR A 349 7.38 22.39 9.27
CA TYR A 349 6.83 21.14 9.78
C TYR A 349 5.33 21.26 9.96
N HIS A 350 4.62 20.13 9.87
CA HIS A 350 3.23 20.09 10.30
C HIS A 350 3.12 19.28 11.59
N VAL A 351 2.37 19.82 12.55
CA VAL A 351 1.90 19.10 13.72
C VAL A 351 0.42 18.80 13.51
N VAL A 352 0.04 17.53 13.63
CA VAL A 352 -1.31 17.06 13.33
C VAL A 352 -1.90 16.36 14.54
N VAL A 353 -3.12 16.72 14.90
CA VAL A 353 -3.86 16.16 16.04
C VAL A 353 -5.08 15.43 15.48
N PRO A 354 -5.16 14.09 15.54
CA PRO A 354 -6.39 13.38 15.21
C PRO A 354 -7.45 13.71 16.26
N LEU A 355 -8.57 14.27 15.82
CA LEU A 355 -9.66 14.69 16.71
C LEU A 355 -10.95 14.79 15.89
N GLU A 356 -11.95 14.00 16.25
CA GLU A 356 -13.29 14.11 15.68
C GLU A 356 -13.98 15.38 16.19
N LEU A 357 -14.39 16.23 15.26
CA LEU A 357 -14.96 17.54 15.56
C LEU A 357 -16.35 17.67 14.94
N ARG A 358 -17.21 18.46 15.59
CA ARG A 358 -18.60 18.68 15.17
C ARG A 358 -18.68 19.58 13.95
N SER A 359 -17.69 20.44 13.74
CA SER A 359 -17.62 21.34 12.58
C SER A 359 -16.21 21.88 12.32
N PHE A 360 -15.96 22.40 11.11
CA PHE A 360 -14.76 23.21 10.83
C PHE A 360 -14.67 24.50 11.65
N LYS A 361 -15.81 25.08 12.07
CA LYS A 361 -15.81 26.24 12.96
C LYS A 361 -15.19 25.90 14.32
N GLU A 362 -15.55 24.74 14.87
CA GLU A 362 -14.94 24.23 16.10
C GLU A 362 -13.44 23.95 15.93
N ALA A 363 -13.02 23.39 14.79
CA ALA A 363 -11.61 23.19 14.47
C ALA A 363 -10.81 24.51 14.43
N GLU A 364 -11.37 25.54 13.80
CA GLU A 364 -10.78 26.87 13.74
C GLU A 364 -10.72 27.52 15.13
N GLU A 365 -11.77 27.42 15.93
CA GLU A 365 -11.80 27.97 17.29
C GLU A 365 -10.73 27.32 18.19
N ILE A 366 -10.62 25.99 18.18
CA ILE A 366 -9.61 25.27 18.98
C ILE A 366 -8.21 25.64 18.53
N SER A 367 -7.93 25.56 17.22
CA SER A 367 -6.60 25.83 16.68
C SER A 367 -6.17 27.29 16.86
N SER A 368 -7.11 28.24 16.73
CA SER A 368 -6.87 29.66 17.01
C SER A 368 -6.54 29.90 18.49
N LYS A 369 -7.29 29.29 19.43
CA LYS A 369 -7.01 29.43 20.88
C LYS A 369 -5.64 28.86 21.26
N VAL A 370 -5.25 27.71 20.70
CA VAL A 370 -3.89 27.16 20.91
C VAL A 370 -2.82 28.14 20.42
N ALA A 371 -3.01 28.74 19.24
CA ALA A 371 -2.09 29.74 18.71
C ALA A 371 -2.05 31.01 19.57
N GLN A 372 -3.19 31.46 20.11
CA GLN A 372 -3.26 32.59 21.04
C GLN A 372 -2.50 32.32 22.33
N VAL A 373 -2.65 31.13 22.93
CA VAL A 373 -1.88 30.73 24.12
C VAL A 373 -0.38 30.77 23.86
N MET A 374 0.08 30.36 22.67
CA MET A 374 1.50 30.50 22.29
C MET A 374 1.95 31.97 22.24
N VAL A 375 1.13 32.85 21.66
CA VAL A 375 1.41 34.29 21.59
C VAL A 375 1.42 34.92 22.98
N GLU A 376 0.49 34.56 23.86
CA GLU A 376 0.44 35.07 25.24
C GLU A 376 1.62 34.59 26.09
N LYS A 377 1.99 33.31 25.95
CA LYS A 377 3.09 32.71 26.73
C LYS A 377 4.47 33.17 26.22
N TRP A 378 4.60 33.41 24.92
CA TRP A 378 5.86 33.83 24.29
C TRP A 378 5.63 34.93 23.24
N PRO A 379 5.25 36.16 23.67
CA PRO A 379 4.86 37.25 22.76
C PRO A 379 5.98 37.73 21.85
N ASP A 380 7.24 37.55 22.25
CA ASP A 380 8.41 37.92 21.45
C ASP A 380 8.77 36.88 20.39
N ARG A 381 8.15 35.69 20.43
CA ARG A 381 8.46 34.57 19.53
C ARG A 381 7.39 34.31 18.49
N TYR A 382 6.11 34.53 18.81
CA TYR A 382 4.99 34.12 17.97
C TYR A 382 4.06 35.27 17.58
N THR A 383 3.39 35.11 16.45
CA THR A 383 2.31 36.00 16.01
C THR A 383 1.24 35.22 15.26
N VAL A 384 -0.01 35.68 15.36
CA VAL A 384 -1.12 35.23 14.50
C VAL A 384 -1.44 36.26 13.40
N ASN A 385 -0.66 37.35 13.31
CA ASN A 385 -0.87 38.36 12.28
C ASN A 385 -0.37 37.86 10.92
N MET A 386 -1.27 37.83 9.94
CA MET A 386 -0.98 37.37 8.60
C MET A 386 -0.05 38.32 7.82
N ARG A 387 -0.02 39.62 8.12
CA ARG A 387 0.78 40.60 7.37
C ARG A 387 2.26 40.40 7.67
N LYS A 388 3.07 40.14 6.63
CA LYS A 388 4.51 39.83 6.77
C LYS A 388 5.27 40.95 7.48
N GLU A 389 4.93 42.20 7.17
CA GLU A 389 5.55 43.40 7.73
C GLU A 389 5.33 43.48 9.26
N ALA A 390 4.21 42.94 9.75
CA ALA A 390 3.85 42.92 11.16
C ALA A 390 4.42 41.71 11.93
N ARG A 391 5.15 40.80 11.25
CA ARG A 391 5.74 39.61 11.90
C ARG A 391 7.05 39.93 12.62
N CYS A 392 7.81 40.94 12.16
CA CYS A 392 9.01 41.48 12.83
C CYS A 392 9.96 40.43 13.42
N GLY A 393 10.23 39.32 12.70
CA GLY A 393 11.12 38.25 13.15
C GLY A 393 10.50 37.17 14.07
N LYS A 394 9.19 37.21 14.29
CA LYS A 394 8.39 36.21 15.00
C LYS A 394 7.92 35.09 14.05
N ILE A 395 7.62 33.92 14.60
CA ILE A 395 7.04 32.80 13.86
C ILE A 395 5.54 33.02 13.73
N PHE A 396 5.04 33.04 12.49
CA PHE A 396 3.62 33.05 12.21
C PHE A 396 3.02 31.65 12.42
N LEU A 397 1.99 31.55 13.25
CA LEU A 397 1.28 30.30 13.52
C LEU A 397 0.09 30.17 12.57
N ASP A 398 0.27 29.44 11.46
CA ASP A 398 -0.80 29.23 10.49
C ASP A 398 -1.76 28.11 10.95
N TYR A 399 -2.89 28.54 11.51
CA TYR A 399 -4.01 27.66 11.87
C TYR A 399 -5.12 27.63 10.80
N PHE A 400 -4.94 28.29 9.66
CA PHE A 400 -5.98 28.42 8.62
C PHE A 400 -6.20 27.14 7.80
N ARG A 401 -5.32 26.15 7.97
CA ARG A 401 -5.51 24.79 7.44
C ARG A 401 -6.78 24.10 7.97
N ASN A 402 -7.37 24.62 9.04
CA ASN A 402 -8.53 24.06 9.73
C ASN A 402 -9.86 24.70 9.29
N LYS A 403 -9.85 25.55 8.26
CA LYS A 403 -11.06 26.12 7.66
C LYS A 403 -11.73 25.12 6.72
N GLU A 404 -13.04 25.27 6.54
CA GLU A 404 -13.76 24.49 5.54
C GLU A 404 -13.17 24.74 4.14
N GLY A 405 -12.85 23.66 3.43
CA GLY A 405 -12.26 23.71 2.09
C GLY A 405 -10.77 24.01 2.04
N ALA A 406 -10.14 24.27 3.18
CA ALA A 406 -8.70 24.31 3.27
C ALA A 406 -8.12 22.91 3.08
N THR A 407 -6.90 22.86 2.52
CA THR A 407 -6.17 21.61 2.33
C THR A 407 -4.78 21.74 2.92
N SER A 408 -4.22 20.61 3.34
CA SER A 408 -2.83 20.49 3.74
C SER A 408 -2.18 19.35 2.96
N VAL A 409 -0.86 19.44 2.72
CA VAL A 409 -0.15 18.38 1.99
C VAL A 409 -0.22 17.06 2.77
N ALA A 410 -0.67 16.00 2.09
CA ALA A 410 -0.88 14.70 2.69
C ALA A 410 0.44 14.11 3.23
N PRO A 411 0.39 13.29 4.29
CA PRO A 411 1.48 12.39 4.64
C PRO A 411 1.93 11.58 3.41
N TYR A 412 3.24 11.43 3.23
CA TYR A 412 3.91 10.76 2.12
C TYR A 412 3.74 11.41 0.73
N SER A 413 3.06 12.53 0.60
CA SER A 413 3.04 13.27 -0.67
C SER A 413 4.42 13.82 -1.00
N LEU A 414 4.83 13.66 -2.25
CA LEU A 414 5.98 14.31 -2.83
C LEU A 414 5.70 15.82 -3.00
N ARG A 415 6.76 16.63 -3.11
CA ARG A 415 6.71 18.07 -3.39
C ARG A 415 7.45 18.39 -4.70
N LEU A 416 6.88 19.25 -5.53
CA LEU A 416 7.49 19.83 -6.73
C LEU A 416 8.50 20.92 -6.35
N LYS A 417 9.57 20.47 -5.70
CA LYS A 417 10.75 21.24 -5.29
C LYS A 417 12.02 20.45 -5.58
N ASP A 418 13.14 21.14 -5.70
CA ASP A 418 14.45 20.50 -5.86
C ASP A 418 14.67 19.37 -4.85
N GLY A 419 15.21 18.24 -5.30
CA GLY A 419 15.40 17.06 -4.49
C GLY A 419 14.21 16.11 -4.46
N ALA A 420 13.05 16.49 -5.02
CA ALA A 420 11.79 15.74 -4.87
C ALA A 420 11.49 15.37 -3.40
N PRO A 421 11.42 16.35 -2.49
CA PRO A 421 11.25 16.10 -1.07
C PRO A 421 9.84 15.60 -0.76
N ILE A 422 9.70 14.99 0.41
CA ILE A 422 8.48 14.30 0.84
C ILE A 422 7.96 14.95 2.12
N SER A 423 6.64 15.13 2.17
CA SER A 423 5.88 15.43 3.39
C SER A 423 5.84 14.18 4.27
N MET A 424 6.90 13.92 5.03
CA MET A 424 7.17 12.62 5.64
C MET A 424 6.81 12.59 7.12
N PRO A 425 5.95 11.66 7.56
CA PRO A 425 5.77 11.33 8.98
C PRO A 425 7.10 10.98 9.67
N ILE A 426 7.38 11.61 10.80
CA ILE A 426 8.60 11.39 11.60
C ILE A 426 8.25 11.25 13.08
N LYS A 427 9.15 10.65 13.86
CA LYS A 427 9.01 10.63 15.33
C LYS A 427 9.36 12.00 15.91
N TRP A 428 8.75 12.36 17.03
CA TRP A 428 9.12 13.57 17.78
C TRP A 428 10.61 13.62 18.13
N SER A 429 11.22 12.47 18.45
CA SER A 429 12.65 12.32 18.74
C SER A 429 13.58 12.62 17.55
N ASP A 430 13.03 12.74 16.34
CA ASP A 430 13.77 13.01 15.11
C ASP A 430 13.71 14.49 14.68
N LEU A 431 12.92 15.33 15.37
CA LEU A 431 12.73 16.75 15.04
C LEU A 431 14.07 17.51 14.89
N ASP A 432 15.00 17.29 15.82
CA ASP A 432 16.30 17.97 15.82
C ASP A 432 17.30 17.37 14.81
N LYS A 433 16.99 16.20 14.25
CA LYS A 433 17.89 15.44 13.38
C LYS A 433 17.58 15.60 11.91
N ILE A 434 16.31 15.86 11.57
CA ILE A 434 15.81 15.87 10.19
C ILE A 434 15.40 17.28 9.82
N LYS A 435 15.86 17.81 8.67
CA LYS A 435 15.39 19.11 8.15
C LYS A 435 14.04 18.98 7.42
N PRO A 436 13.25 20.06 7.30
CA PRO A 436 11.91 20.10 6.67
C PRO A 436 11.79 19.48 5.27
N ASN A 437 12.84 19.50 4.47
CA ASN A 437 12.90 18.99 3.11
C ASN A 437 13.99 17.93 2.91
N GLU A 438 14.53 17.36 4.00
CA GLU A 438 15.67 16.44 3.91
C GLU A 438 15.31 15.08 3.31
N ILE A 439 14.09 14.61 3.56
CA ILE A 439 13.64 13.30 3.11
C ILE A 439 13.13 13.43 1.69
N THR A 440 13.75 12.69 0.78
CA THR A 440 13.51 12.75 -0.66
C THR A 440 13.14 11.39 -1.21
N ILE A 441 12.61 11.34 -2.44
CA ILE A 441 12.33 10.09 -3.15
C ILE A 441 13.54 9.14 -3.21
N ARG A 442 14.76 9.68 -3.26
CA ARG A 442 16.01 8.91 -3.31
C ARG A 442 16.46 8.38 -1.95
N THR A 443 16.07 9.04 -0.86
CA THR A 443 16.53 8.70 0.50
C THR A 443 15.46 8.04 1.36
N VAL A 444 14.20 8.01 0.91
CA VAL A 444 13.04 7.58 1.70
C VAL A 444 13.14 6.13 2.20
N ASP A 445 13.83 5.24 1.47
CA ASP A 445 13.91 3.82 1.83
C ASP A 445 14.54 3.57 3.21
N LYS A 446 15.47 4.42 3.65
CA LYS A 446 16.06 4.32 4.99
C LYS A 446 15.03 4.60 6.10
N TYR A 447 14.01 5.40 5.81
CA TYR A 447 12.94 5.74 6.74
C TYR A 447 11.78 4.75 6.67
N LEU A 448 11.44 4.23 5.48
CA LEU A 448 10.38 3.22 5.33
C LEU A 448 10.72 1.89 6.01
N ARG A 449 12.02 1.55 6.16
CA ARG A 449 12.46 0.39 6.93
C ARG A 449 12.26 0.51 8.44
N ARG A 450 12.04 1.72 8.96
CA ARG A 450 11.78 1.94 10.39
C ARG A 450 10.32 1.63 10.72
N VAL A 451 10.04 1.43 12.01
CA VAL A 451 8.68 1.40 12.54
C VAL A 451 7.95 2.68 12.13
N GLU A 452 6.73 2.53 11.62
CA GLU A 452 5.92 3.64 11.13
C GLU A 452 5.56 4.62 12.27
N PRO A 453 5.96 5.91 12.18
CA PRO A 453 5.75 6.86 13.27
C PRO A 453 4.29 7.19 13.58
N TRP A 454 3.39 6.97 12.62
CA TRP A 454 1.95 7.32 12.71
C TRP A 454 1.06 6.07 12.63
N ALA A 455 1.59 4.89 13.00
CA ALA A 455 0.88 3.61 12.87
C ALA A 455 -0.45 3.57 13.66
N ASP A 456 -0.55 4.39 14.71
CA ASP A 456 -1.67 4.51 15.63
C ASP A 456 -2.44 5.83 15.47
N PHE A 457 -2.28 6.54 14.34
CA PHE A 457 -2.93 7.84 14.11
C PHE A 457 -4.46 7.76 14.13
N PHE A 458 -5.04 6.68 13.61
CA PHE A 458 -6.49 6.46 13.53
C PHE A 458 -7.01 5.44 14.56
N ASN A 459 -6.23 5.14 15.60
CA ASN A 459 -6.57 4.15 16.64
C ASN A 459 -7.19 4.80 17.88
#